data_AF-A0A4P9WFL1-F1
#
_entry.id   AF-A0A4P9WFL1-F1
#
_cell.length_a   1.000
_cell.length_b   1.000
_cell.length_c   1.000
_cell.angle_alpha   90.00
_cell.angle_beta   90.00
_cell.angle_gamma   90.00
#
_symmetry.space_group_name_H-M   'P 1'
#
loop_
_entity.id
_entity.type
_entity.pdbx_description
1 polymer ?
#
loop_
_entity_poly.entity_id
_entity_poly.type
_entity_poly.pdbx_seq_one_letter_code
_entity_poly.pdbx_strand_id
1 'polypeptide(L)'
;MSLHSRLAATLARRTALPRTSLTPLSTTTSRILRPYASISSTNPPLLRKSPVEIARRAASVQIFLTRWGIEAACAQARGKGEDADTRTLQGHQAILDTLAQTAIRESMTAEELRLLGLGLGEWTVGGEIGPLWARWESFGVLLWSLRIINGIPPNATPFPRELLFQSTAIIPAFPNTVTEFIEYFATGHGIKPEHIVEERDLSAAVARAEAWYWRSRAQVVLDLKENLKGDSPEQKEARRKIPSGLRSVMENLDKAISAASQRAASEGYIDEIIEDDFGVDGVAYRALDDHKIRNAAELAQMRLGALGWLCGSNAWEWEGELQFIHPMGSLWAPSEI
;
A
#
# COMPACT_ATOMS: atom_id res chain seq x y z
N MET A 1 23.12 42.67 -13.18
CA MET A 1 24.16 41.63 -13.00
C MET A 1 23.43 40.31 -12.87
N SER A 2 23.47 39.47 -13.91
CA SER A 2 22.64 38.26 -14.04
C SER A 2 23.46 36.98 -13.81
N LEU A 3 22.84 36.05 -13.08
CA LEU A 3 23.33 34.71 -12.75
C LEU A 3 23.21 33.78 -13.97
N HIS A 4 23.97 34.08 -15.03
CA HIS A 4 24.09 33.26 -16.25
C HIS A 4 25.57 33.02 -16.59
N SER A 5 26.30 32.47 -15.63
CA SER A 5 27.70 32.06 -15.80
C SER A 5 28.02 30.94 -14.83
N ARG A 6 27.90 29.70 -15.30
CA ARG A 6 28.60 28.46 -14.87
C ARG A 6 27.81 27.24 -15.33
N LEU A 7 28.01 26.83 -16.59
CA LEU A 7 27.85 25.45 -17.08
C LEU A 7 28.32 25.37 -18.54
N ALA A 8 29.55 25.79 -18.78
CA ALA A 8 30.22 25.67 -20.07
C ALA A 8 31.72 25.48 -19.84
N ALA A 9 32.11 24.28 -19.41
CA ALA A 9 33.46 23.74 -19.58
C ALA A 9 33.50 22.33 -19.01
N THR A 10 33.81 21.36 -19.88
CA THR A 10 34.53 20.09 -19.64
C THR A 10 33.86 18.96 -20.42
N LEU A 11 34.27 18.79 -21.69
CA LEU A 11 34.40 17.50 -22.39
C LEU A 11 34.85 17.74 -23.84
N ALA A 12 36.10 18.15 -23.99
CA ALA A 12 36.79 18.16 -25.27
C ALA A 12 38.24 17.67 -25.05
N ARG A 13 38.43 16.35 -25.13
CA ARG A 13 39.74 15.75 -25.44
C ARG A 13 39.53 14.44 -26.19
N ARG A 14 39.52 14.56 -27.52
CA ARG A 14 39.76 13.47 -28.46
C ARG A 14 41.25 13.12 -28.40
N THR A 15 41.58 11.91 -28.00
CA THR A 15 42.86 11.26 -28.32
C THR A 15 42.59 10.16 -29.34
N ALA A 16 43.33 10.22 -30.44
CA ALA A 16 43.29 9.25 -31.53
C ALA A 16 43.86 7.90 -31.06
N LEU A 17 43.12 6.82 -31.33
CA LEU A 17 43.61 5.44 -31.17
C LEU A 17 44.09 4.90 -32.52
N PRO A 18 45.15 4.06 -32.54
CA PRO A 18 45.70 3.49 -33.75
C PRO A 18 44.78 2.40 -34.34
N ARG A 19 44.67 2.38 -35.67
CA ARG A 19 43.98 1.36 -36.46
C ARG A 19 44.70 0.01 -36.31
N THR A 20 44.09 -0.92 -35.59
CA THR A 20 44.42 -2.36 -35.64
C THR A 20 43.62 -3.04 -36.74
N SER A 21 44.30 -3.90 -37.48
CA SER A 21 43.81 -4.70 -38.60
C SER A 21 42.76 -5.73 -38.16
N LEU A 22 41.69 -5.84 -38.96
CA LEU A 22 40.61 -6.81 -38.78
C LEU A 22 41.06 -8.19 -39.30
N THR A 23 41.14 -9.17 -38.41
CA THR A 23 41.13 -10.60 -38.73
C THR A 23 39.68 -11.12 -38.77
N PRO A 24 39.31 -11.98 -39.73
CA PRO A 24 37.95 -12.51 -39.81
C PRO A 24 37.71 -13.56 -38.73
N LEU A 25 36.82 -13.26 -37.78
CA LEU A 25 36.32 -14.20 -36.79
C LEU A 25 35.26 -15.10 -37.43
N SER A 26 35.58 -16.39 -37.54
CA SER A 26 34.66 -17.45 -37.92
C SER A 26 33.55 -17.57 -36.87
N THR A 27 32.32 -17.22 -37.25
CA THR A 27 31.12 -17.28 -36.41
C THR A 27 30.50 -18.67 -36.44
N THR A 28 31.07 -19.60 -35.69
CA THR A 28 30.37 -20.83 -35.33
C THR A 28 29.35 -20.49 -34.23
N THR A 29 28.08 -20.34 -34.61
CA THR A 29 26.97 -20.06 -33.68
C THR A 29 26.68 -21.31 -32.84
N SER A 30 27.48 -21.52 -31.80
CA SER A 30 27.14 -22.46 -30.72
C SER A 30 25.92 -21.90 -30.00
N ARG A 31 24.76 -22.52 -30.20
CA ARG A 31 23.56 -22.32 -29.36
C ARG A 31 23.94 -22.75 -27.95
N ILE A 32 24.35 -21.79 -27.13
CA ILE A 32 24.41 -21.95 -25.68
C ILE A 32 22.97 -22.14 -25.22
N LEU A 33 22.53 -23.40 -25.15
CA LEU A 33 21.34 -23.79 -24.42
C LEU A 33 21.60 -23.41 -22.96
N ARG A 34 20.99 -22.32 -22.50
CA ARG A 34 21.00 -22.00 -21.06
C ARG A 34 20.40 -23.22 -20.36
N PRO A 35 21.10 -23.84 -19.41
CA PRO A 35 20.51 -24.89 -18.59
C PRO A 35 19.23 -24.31 -17.98
N TYR A 36 18.10 -24.95 -18.23
CA TYR A 36 16.87 -24.61 -17.52
C TYR A 36 17.17 -24.76 -16.03
N ALA A 37 17.01 -23.67 -15.28
CA ALA A 37 17.20 -23.69 -13.84
C ALA A 37 16.34 -24.83 -13.27
N SER A 38 16.97 -25.80 -12.61
CA SER A 38 16.24 -26.81 -11.87
C SER A 38 15.50 -26.11 -10.74
N ILE A 39 14.19 -25.98 -10.90
CA ILE A 39 13.31 -25.39 -9.91
C ILE A 39 13.31 -26.33 -8.70
N SER A 40 14.01 -25.94 -7.64
CA SER A 40 13.86 -26.54 -6.32
C SER A 40 12.39 -26.43 -5.93
N SER A 41 11.70 -27.57 -5.82
CA SER A 41 10.24 -27.70 -5.80
C SER A 41 9.58 -27.32 -4.46
N THR A 42 10.19 -26.44 -3.68
CA THR A 42 9.57 -25.89 -2.48
C THR A 42 9.61 -24.39 -2.59
N ASN A 43 8.57 -23.85 -3.25
CA ASN A 43 8.31 -22.42 -3.16
C ASN A 43 8.15 -22.09 -1.67
N PRO A 44 8.90 -21.13 -1.15
CA PRO A 44 8.73 -20.73 0.24
C PRO A 44 7.31 -20.18 0.46
N PRO A 45 6.74 -20.33 1.69
CA PRO A 45 5.36 -19.93 1.96
C PRO A 45 5.14 -18.45 1.67
N LEU A 46 3.96 -18.10 1.15
CA LEU A 46 3.61 -16.71 0.85
C LEU A 46 3.65 -15.83 2.11
N LEU A 47 3.08 -16.31 3.22
CA LEU A 47 3.15 -15.63 4.52
C LEU A 47 4.56 -15.70 5.11
N ARG A 48 5.21 -14.56 5.31
CA ARG A 48 6.57 -14.46 5.86
C ARG A 48 6.63 -14.05 7.31
N LYS A 49 5.57 -13.45 7.84
CA LYS A 49 5.50 -12.96 9.22
C LYS A 49 4.94 -14.03 10.12
N SER A 50 5.60 -14.24 11.25
CA SER A 50 5.10 -15.12 12.31
C SER A 50 3.87 -14.50 13.01
N PRO A 51 3.02 -15.32 13.64
CA PRO A 51 1.85 -14.84 14.40
C PRO A 51 2.18 -13.72 15.39
N VAL A 52 3.29 -13.86 16.13
CA VAL A 52 3.74 -12.86 17.10
C VAL A 52 4.19 -11.56 16.48
N GLU A 53 4.84 -11.59 15.30
CA GLU A 53 5.22 -10.37 14.58
C GLU A 53 3.98 -9.61 14.12
N ILE A 54 2.98 -10.33 13.59
CA ILE A 54 1.71 -9.75 13.15
C ILE A 54 0.97 -9.16 14.35
N ALA A 55 0.89 -9.87 15.48
CA ALA A 55 0.25 -9.41 16.69
C ALA A 55 0.92 -8.14 17.27
N ARG A 56 2.26 -8.11 17.34
CA ARG A 56 3.00 -6.90 17.76
C ARG A 56 2.71 -5.72 16.85
N ARG A 57 2.68 -5.94 15.55
CA ARG A 57 2.35 -4.87 14.60
C ARG A 57 0.91 -4.39 14.78
N ALA A 58 -0.04 -5.31 14.92
CA ALA A 58 -1.46 -5.00 15.13
C ALA A 58 -1.67 -4.19 16.42
N ALA A 59 -1.08 -4.62 17.54
CA ALA A 59 -1.15 -3.91 18.80
C ALA A 59 -0.55 -2.50 18.71
N SER A 60 0.61 -2.36 18.07
CA SER A 60 1.25 -1.06 17.86
C SER A 60 0.37 -0.13 17.02
N VAL A 61 -0.20 -0.64 15.92
CA VAL A 61 -1.08 0.13 15.04
C VAL A 61 -2.36 0.54 15.78
N GLN A 62 -2.91 -0.32 16.64
CA GLN A 62 -4.07 0.05 17.45
C GLN A 62 -3.76 1.16 18.46
N ILE A 63 -2.61 1.12 19.14
CA ILE A 63 -2.18 2.22 20.02
C ILE A 63 -2.07 3.52 19.22
N PHE A 64 -1.42 3.45 18.05
CA PHE A 64 -1.28 4.59 17.14
C PHE A 64 -2.63 5.15 16.66
N LEU A 65 -3.54 4.27 16.25
CA LEU A 65 -4.89 4.66 15.79
C LEU A 65 -5.80 5.13 16.92
N THR A 66 -5.54 4.68 18.16
CA THR A 66 -6.17 5.28 19.35
C THR A 66 -5.73 6.74 19.49
N ARG A 67 -4.42 7.03 19.33
CA ARG A 67 -3.94 8.41 19.32
C ARG A 67 -4.58 9.21 18.20
N TRP A 68 -4.66 8.67 16.99
CA TRP A 68 -5.34 9.31 15.87
C TRP A 68 -6.79 9.69 16.21
N GLY A 69 -7.55 8.80 16.86
CA GLY A 69 -8.94 9.06 17.26
C GLY A 69 -9.06 10.19 18.30
N ILE A 70 -8.14 10.23 19.27
CA ILE A 70 -8.03 11.29 20.28
C ILE A 70 -7.72 12.64 19.61
N GLU A 71 -6.77 12.66 18.68
CA GLU A 71 -6.39 13.87 17.93
C GLU A 71 -7.52 14.39 17.04
N ALA A 72 -8.24 13.50 16.36
CA ALA A 72 -9.42 13.86 15.58
C ALA A 72 -10.52 14.48 16.46
N ALA A 73 -10.76 13.93 17.66
CA ALA A 73 -11.70 14.49 18.62
C ALA A 73 -11.25 15.88 19.12
N CYS A 74 -9.96 16.04 19.45
CA CYS A 74 -9.37 17.35 19.80
C CYS A 74 -9.56 18.38 18.68
N ALA A 75 -9.27 18.02 17.44
CA ALA A 75 -9.42 18.92 16.30
C ALA A 75 -10.89 19.35 16.11
N GLN A 76 -11.83 18.42 16.30
CA GLN A 76 -13.26 18.72 16.22
C GLN A 76 -13.72 19.66 17.33
N ALA A 77 -13.28 19.45 18.58
CA ALA A 77 -13.60 20.34 19.70
C ALA A 77 -13.07 21.76 19.47
N ARG A 78 -11.79 21.89 19.07
CA ARG A 78 -11.19 23.19 18.74
C ARG A 78 -11.92 23.91 17.60
N GLY A 79 -12.39 23.17 16.59
CA GLY A 79 -13.20 23.72 15.50
C GLY A 79 -14.51 24.35 15.98
N LYS A 80 -15.02 23.95 17.16
CA LYS A 80 -16.19 24.53 17.82
C LYS A 80 -15.83 25.60 18.87
N GLY A 81 -14.53 25.88 19.08
CA GLY A 81 -14.06 26.77 20.14
C GLY A 81 -14.11 26.14 21.54
N GLU A 82 -14.15 24.81 21.62
CA GLU A 82 -14.17 24.06 22.88
C GLU A 82 -12.75 23.56 23.23
N ASP A 83 -12.45 23.51 24.52
CA ASP A 83 -11.24 22.87 25.03
C ASP A 83 -11.32 21.34 24.93
N ALA A 84 -10.17 20.67 24.96
CA ALA A 84 -10.13 19.21 25.02
C ALA A 84 -10.79 18.70 26.31
N ASP A 85 -11.74 17.77 26.18
CA ASP A 85 -12.42 17.22 27.33
C ASP A 85 -11.50 16.37 28.22
N THR A 86 -11.92 16.13 29.46
CA THR A 86 -11.16 15.32 30.42
C THR A 86 -10.88 13.90 29.92
N ARG A 87 -11.80 13.32 29.14
CA ARG A 87 -11.67 11.96 28.58
C ARG A 87 -10.53 11.89 27.57
N THR A 88 -10.38 12.91 26.74
CA THR A 88 -9.36 13.03 25.71
C THR A 88 -7.98 13.19 26.33
N LEU A 89 -7.87 14.02 27.39
CA LEU A 89 -6.66 14.15 28.19
C LEU A 89 -6.25 12.83 28.87
N GLN A 90 -7.21 12.14 29.49
CA GLN A 90 -6.98 10.83 30.13
C GLN A 90 -6.57 9.77 29.11
N GLY A 91 -7.23 9.73 27.95
CA GLY A 91 -6.89 8.80 26.87
C GLY A 91 -5.49 9.04 26.32
N HIS A 92 -5.09 10.30 26.18
CA HIS A 92 -3.75 10.67 25.75
C HIS A 92 -2.69 10.19 26.76
N GLN A 93 -2.90 10.45 28.05
CA GLN A 93 -1.98 10.00 29.11
C GLN A 93 -1.90 8.47 29.17
N ALA A 94 -3.03 7.78 29.04
CA ALA A 94 -3.08 6.31 29.02
C ALA A 94 -2.20 5.70 27.91
N ILE A 95 -2.17 6.33 26.72
CA ILE A 95 -1.27 5.90 25.64
C ILE A 95 0.19 6.05 26.04
N LEU A 96 0.57 7.20 26.60
CA LEU A 96 1.96 7.45 27.04
C LEU A 96 2.38 6.46 28.13
N ASP A 97 1.50 6.20 29.09
CA ASP A 97 1.74 5.25 30.18
C ASP A 97 1.90 3.82 29.64
N THR A 98 1.05 3.40 28.69
CA THR A 98 1.15 2.09 28.02
C THR A 98 2.47 1.96 27.25
N LEU A 99 2.90 2.99 26.54
CA LEU A 99 4.19 2.99 25.82
C LEU A 99 5.40 2.94 26.76
N ALA A 100 5.27 3.47 27.98
CA ALA A 100 6.33 3.42 28.99
C ALA A 100 6.40 2.07 29.72
N GLN A 101 5.26 1.39 29.88
CA GLN A 101 5.15 0.16 30.67
C GLN A 101 5.27 -1.13 29.86
N THR A 102 5.15 -1.05 28.53
CA THR A 102 5.18 -2.23 27.65
C THR A 102 6.33 -2.16 26.66
N ALA A 103 6.78 -3.33 26.19
CA ALA A 103 7.79 -3.44 25.13
C ALA A 103 7.24 -3.07 23.73
N ILE A 104 5.97 -2.67 23.61
CA ILE A 104 5.35 -2.39 22.30
C ILE A 104 6.04 -1.25 21.56
N ARG A 105 6.64 -0.31 22.32
CA ARG A 105 7.41 0.81 21.79
C ARG A 105 8.52 0.37 20.85
N GLU A 106 9.16 -0.77 21.13
CA GLU A 106 10.25 -1.33 20.32
C GLU A 106 9.78 -1.86 18.96
N SER A 107 8.47 -2.15 18.84
CA SER A 107 7.85 -2.61 17.60
C SER A 107 7.25 -1.46 16.78
N MET A 108 7.27 -0.22 17.27
CA MET A 108 6.74 0.93 16.54
C MET A 108 7.72 1.46 15.49
N THR A 109 7.20 2.05 14.42
CA THR A 109 8.05 2.67 13.41
C THR A 109 8.59 4.02 13.89
N ALA A 110 9.67 4.49 13.25
CA ALA A 110 10.23 5.80 13.58
C ALA A 110 9.20 6.92 13.41
N GLU A 111 8.36 6.84 12.38
CA GLU A 111 7.31 7.82 12.12
C GLU A 111 6.18 7.74 13.17
N GLU A 112 5.74 6.54 13.53
CA GLU A 112 4.76 6.34 14.61
C GLU A 112 5.26 6.93 15.93
N LEU A 113 6.51 6.66 16.30
CA LEU A 113 7.14 7.19 17.52
C LEU A 113 7.30 8.71 17.47
N ARG A 114 7.69 9.26 16.31
CA ARG A 114 7.79 10.71 16.11
C ARG A 114 6.45 11.39 16.36
N LEU A 115 5.39 10.87 15.76
CA LEU A 115 4.03 11.41 15.88
C LEU A 115 3.42 11.23 17.26
N LEU A 116 3.69 10.10 17.92
CA LEU A 116 3.27 9.85 19.30
C LEU A 116 4.00 10.74 20.31
N GLY A 117 5.20 11.20 19.97
CA GLY A 117 5.98 12.14 20.76
C GLY A 117 5.49 13.60 20.67
N LEU A 118 4.60 13.91 19.73
CA LEU A 118 3.98 15.23 19.62
C LEU A 118 2.99 15.46 20.77
N GLY A 119 2.83 16.73 21.16
CA GLY A 119 1.86 17.16 22.15
C GLY A 119 0.42 16.92 21.71
N LEU A 120 -0.50 16.84 22.68
CA LEU A 120 -1.92 16.65 22.40
C LEU A 120 -2.49 17.83 21.58
N GLY A 121 -3.14 17.51 20.47
CA GLY A 121 -3.71 18.50 19.56
C GLY A 121 -2.68 19.15 18.64
N GLU A 122 -1.44 18.66 18.59
CA GLU A 122 -0.46 19.14 17.60
C GLU A 122 -0.71 18.56 16.20
N TRP A 123 -1.46 17.46 16.09
CA TRP A 123 -1.80 16.88 14.81
C TRP A 123 -2.81 17.77 14.08
N THR A 124 -2.54 18.06 12.82
CA THR A 124 -3.38 18.92 12.00
C THR A 124 -4.32 18.12 11.11
N VAL A 125 -5.50 18.67 10.79
CA VAL A 125 -6.49 18.00 9.93
C VAL A 125 -5.92 17.69 8.54
N GLY A 126 -5.20 18.65 7.95
CA GLY A 126 -4.62 18.50 6.61
C GLY A 126 -3.27 17.78 6.58
N GLY A 127 -2.57 17.67 7.71
CA GLY A 127 -1.23 17.07 7.81
C GLY A 127 -1.26 15.62 8.26
N GLU A 128 -1.50 15.39 9.54
CA GLU A 128 -1.43 14.06 10.14
C GLU A 128 -2.79 13.35 10.12
N ILE A 129 -3.85 14.02 10.58
CA ILE A 129 -5.16 13.37 10.80
C ILE A 129 -5.76 12.89 9.48
N GLY A 130 -5.76 13.73 8.45
CA GLY A 130 -6.27 13.37 7.13
C GLY A 130 -5.51 12.18 6.56
N PRO A 131 -4.26 12.33 6.09
CA PRO A 131 -3.49 11.27 5.44
C PRO A 131 -3.37 9.94 6.20
N LEU A 132 -3.42 9.95 7.54
CA LEU A 132 -3.30 8.72 8.34
C LEU A 132 -4.60 7.94 8.50
N TRP A 133 -5.74 8.48 8.06
CA TRP A 133 -7.04 7.80 8.23
C TRP A 133 -7.05 6.40 7.61
N ALA A 134 -6.39 6.22 6.45
CA ALA A 134 -6.42 4.96 5.74
C ALA A 134 -5.59 3.84 6.42
N ARG A 135 -4.81 4.14 7.48
CA ARG A 135 -4.14 3.12 8.31
C ARG A 135 -5.11 2.16 8.99
N TRP A 136 -6.38 2.54 9.13
CA TRP A 136 -7.47 1.64 9.53
C TRP A 136 -7.54 0.38 8.65
N GLU A 137 -7.23 0.51 7.36
CA GLU A 137 -7.26 -0.60 6.42
C GLU A 137 -6.11 -1.58 6.64
N SER A 138 -4.91 -1.06 6.88
CA SER A 138 -3.76 -1.89 7.22
C SER A 138 -4.00 -2.64 8.55
N PHE A 139 -4.63 -1.99 9.53
CA PHE A 139 -5.03 -2.64 10.78
C PHE A 139 -6.03 -3.78 10.54
N GLY A 140 -7.06 -3.53 9.74
CA GLY A 140 -8.03 -4.56 9.37
C GLY A 140 -7.38 -5.79 8.71
N VAL A 141 -6.44 -5.58 7.79
CA VAL A 141 -5.67 -6.68 7.16
C VAL A 141 -4.89 -7.49 8.20
N LEU A 142 -4.24 -6.83 9.17
CA LEU A 142 -3.53 -7.53 10.24
C LEU A 142 -4.47 -8.38 11.09
N LEU A 143 -5.61 -7.83 11.52
CA LEU A 143 -6.59 -8.58 12.31
C LEU A 143 -7.20 -9.76 11.55
N TRP A 144 -7.46 -9.57 10.26
CA TRP A 144 -7.91 -10.64 9.37
C TRP A 144 -6.86 -11.74 9.24
N SER A 145 -5.58 -11.38 9.10
CA SER A 145 -4.50 -12.37 8.99
C SER A 145 -4.32 -13.21 10.26
N LEU A 146 -4.72 -12.67 11.43
CA LEU A 146 -4.80 -13.35 12.72
C LEU A 146 -6.14 -14.05 12.97
N ARG A 147 -7.01 -14.14 11.95
CA ARG A 147 -8.38 -14.68 12.04
C ARG A 147 -9.21 -14.12 13.20
N ILE A 148 -8.91 -12.89 13.61
CA ILE A 148 -9.70 -12.16 14.61
C ILE A 148 -10.99 -11.64 13.96
N ILE A 149 -10.92 -11.24 12.69
CA ILE A 149 -12.07 -10.86 11.88
C ILE A 149 -12.20 -11.79 10.66
N ASN A 150 -13.43 -12.02 10.23
CA ASN A 150 -13.76 -13.10 9.27
C ASN A 150 -13.38 -12.81 7.81
N GLY A 151 -13.11 -11.56 7.44
CA GLY A 151 -12.83 -11.22 6.04
C GLY A 151 -12.39 -9.79 5.83
N ILE A 152 -11.78 -9.55 4.67
CA ILE A 152 -11.53 -8.22 4.14
C ILE A 152 -12.78 -7.78 3.36
N PRO A 153 -13.39 -6.62 3.67
CA PRO A 153 -14.55 -6.13 2.94
C PRO A 153 -14.21 -5.83 1.46
N PRO A 154 -15.20 -5.65 0.58
CA PRO A 154 -14.97 -5.21 -0.80
C PRO A 154 -14.08 -3.97 -0.86
N ASN A 155 -13.30 -3.79 -1.93
CA ASN A 155 -12.24 -2.78 -1.97
C ASN A 155 -12.74 -1.33 -1.85
N ALA A 156 -13.95 -1.05 -2.32
CA ALA A 156 -14.57 0.27 -2.19
C ALA A 156 -15.21 0.52 -0.81
N THR A 157 -15.30 -0.50 0.05
CA THR A 157 -15.91 -0.41 1.39
C THR A 157 -14.81 -0.43 2.45
N PRO A 158 -14.66 0.62 3.28
CA PRO A 158 -13.66 0.62 4.35
C PRO A 158 -13.98 -0.42 5.42
N PHE A 159 -12.97 -0.84 6.21
CA PHE A 159 -13.25 -1.64 7.39
C PHE A 159 -14.09 -0.85 8.42
N PRO A 160 -15.09 -1.47 9.07
CA PRO A 160 -15.83 -0.83 10.14
C PRO A 160 -14.91 -0.57 11.34
N ARG A 161 -14.58 0.69 11.63
CA ARG A 161 -13.60 1.08 12.67
C ARG A 161 -14.01 0.58 14.07
N GLU A 162 -15.30 0.61 14.37
CA GLU A 162 -15.84 0.12 15.64
C GLU A 162 -15.55 -1.37 15.83
N LEU A 163 -15.80 -2.17 14.80
CA LEU A 163 -15.47 -3.60 14.79
C LEU A 163 -13.99 -3.81 15.05
N LEU A 164 -13.12 -3.09 14.34
CA LEU A 164 -11.67 -3.26 14.48
C LEU A 164 -11.18 -2.95 15.90
N PHE A 165 -11.67 -1.87 16.51
CA PHE A 165 -11.31 -1.50 17.89
C PHE A 165 -11.76 -2.53 18.92
N GLN A 166 -12.96 -3.08 18.76
CA GLN A 166 -13.54 -4.04 19.71
C GLN A 166 -12.94 -5.45 19.57
N SER A 167 -12.21 -5.72 18.49
CA SER A 167 -11.78 -7.07 18.12
C SER A 167 -10.55 -7.61 18.86
N THR A 168 -9.69 -6.75 19.42
CA THR A 168 -8.38 -7.18 19.97
C THR A 168 -8.34 -7.31 21.50
N ALA A 169 -9.43 -6.94 22.20
CA ALA A 169 -9.48 -6.78 23.66
C ALA A 169 -8.39 -5.85 24.25
N ILE A 170 -7.58 -5.18 23.43
CA ILE A 170 -6.58 -4.21 23.88
C ILE A 170 -7.30 -2.96 24.35
N ILE A 171 -7.06 -2.59 25.60
CA ILE A 171 -7.55 -1.36 26.20
C ILE A 171 -6.31 -0.52 26.58
N PRO A 172 -6.04 0.58 25.87
CA PRO A 172 -4.82 1.39 26.09
C PRO A 172 -4.68 1.98 27.50
N ALA A 173 -5.76 2.02 28.30
CA ALA A 173 -5.69 2.41 29.71
C ALA A 173 -5.20 1.29 30.64
N PHE A 174 -5.13 0.05 30.15
CA PHE A 174 -4.68 -1.12 30.89
C PHE A 174 -3.52 -1.80 30.14
N PRO A 175 -2.27 -1.39 30.40
CA PRO A 175 -1.08 -1.84 29.67
C PRO A 175 -0.95 -3.38 29.58
N ASN A 176 -1.38 -4.10 30.62
CA ASN A 176 -1.35 -5.57 30.63
C ASN A 176 -2.14 -6.21 29.48
N THR A 177 -3.21 -5.57 29.00
CA THR A 177 -4.01 -6.10 27.87
C THR A 177 -3.20 -6.14 26.56
N VAL A 178 -2.23 -5.24 26.38
CA VAL A 178 -1.31 -5.26 25.23
C VAL A 178 -0.37 -6.46 25.34
N THR A 179 0.20 -6.68 26.53
CA THR A 179 1.10 -7.82 26.80
C THR A 179 0.38 -9.14 26.60
N GLU A 180 -0.81 -9.30 27.20
CA GLU A 180 -1.63 -10.52 27.09
C GLU A 180 -2.00 -10.83 25.64
N PHE A 181 -2.38 -9.82 24.85
CA PHE A 181 -2.66 -9.99 23.42
C PHE A 181 -1.44 -10.51 22.65
N ILE A 182 -0.25 -9.97 22.90
CA ILE A 182 0.98 -10.41 22.23
C ILE A 182 1.38 -11.81 22.68
N GLU A 183 1.31 -12.09 23.98
CA GLU A 183 1.64 -13.40 24.55
C GLU A 183 0.73 -14.51 24.02
N TYR A 184 -0.55 -14.21 23.81
CA TYR A 184 -1.50 -15.12 23.18
C TYR A 184 -1.01 -15.65 21.82
N PHE A 185 -0.40 -14.79 21.01
CA PHE A 185 0.16 -15.14 19.69
C PHE A 185 1.66 -15.51 19.72
N ALA A 186 2.34 -15.35 20.86
CA ALA A 186 3.74 -15.73 21.02
C ALA A 186 3.90 -17.17 21.55
N THR A 187 3.12 -17.51 22.57
CA THR A 187 3.24 -18.78 23.31
C THR A 187 1.88 -19.41 23.63
N GLY A 188 0.78 -18.67 23.47
CA GLY A 188 -0.58 -19.12 23.74
C GLY A 188 -1.25 -19.87 22.59
N HIS A 189 -2.58 -19.85 22.56
CA HIS A 189 -3.36 -20.54 21.52
C HIS A 189 -3.29 -19.87 20.14
N GLY A 190 -2.89 -18.59 20.07
CA GLY A 190 -2.80 -17.84 18.81
C GLY A 190 -1.71 -18.35 17.86
N ILE A 191 -0.80 -19.21 18.30
CA ILE A 191 0.20 -19.84 17.43
C ILE A 191 -0.38 -20.96 16.55
N LYS A 192 -1.57 -21.46 16.89
CA LYS A 192 -2.14 -22.60 16.20
C LYS A 192 -2.62 -22.22 14.79
N PRO A 193 -2.57 -23.14 13.80
CA PRO A 193 -2.93 -22.82 12.42
C PRO A 193 -4.33 -22.24 12.25
N GLU A 194 -5.31 -22.62 13.08
CA GLU A 194 -6.68 -22.09 13.01
C GLU A 194 -6.80 -20.59 13.33
N HIS A 195 -5.78 -19.99 13.96
CA HIS A 195 -5.70 -18.57 14.27
C HIS A 195 -4.94 -17.77 13.22
N ILE A 196 -4.53 -18.37 12.11
CA ILE A 196 -3.79 -17.70 11.05
C ILE A 196 -4.47 -17.97 9.72
N VAL A 197 -4.48 -16.95 8.86
CA VAL A 197 -5.05 -17.08 7.53
C VAL A 197 -4.33 -18.17 6.72
N GLU A 198 -5.11 -18.95 5.97
CA GLU A 198 -4.56 -19.98 5.09
C GLU A 198 -3.90 -19.34 3.86
N GLU A 199 -2.90 -20.02 3.29
CA GLU A 199 -2.14 -19.53 2.14
C GLU A 199 -3.04 -19.22 0.94
N ARG A 200 -4.07 -20.04 0.70
CA ARG A 200 -5.06 -19.80 -0.36
C ARG A 200 -5.78 -18.46 -0.17
N ASP A 201 -6.24 -18.20 1.05
CA ASP A 201 -7.01 -16.99 1.36
C ASP A 201 -6.09 -15.75 1.31
N LEU A 202 -4.84 -15.88 1.75
CA LEU A 202 -3.80 -14.84 1.61
C LEU A 202 -3.51 -14.53 0.14
N SER A 203 -3.32 -15.56 -0.69
CA SER A 203 -3.08 -15.40 -2.13
C SER A 203 -4.25 -14.69 -2.82
N ALA A 204 -5.49 -15.08 -2.51
CA ALA A 204 -6.68 -14.43 -3.04
C ALA A 204 -6.79 -12.95 -2.61
N ALA A 205 -6.46 -12.64 -1.35
CA ALA A 205 -6.45 -11.26 -0.85
C ALA A 205 -5.37 -10.40 -1.53
N VAL A 206 -4.17 -10.95 -1.73
CA VAL A 206 -3.08 -10.32 -2.49
C VAL A 206 -3.54 -9.99 -3.90
N ALA A 207 -4.10 -10.98 -4.60
CA ALA A 207 -4.50 -10.80 -5.99
C ALA A 207 -5.59 -9.74 -6.16
N ARG A 208 -6.56 -9.72 -5.24
CA ARG A 208 -7.58 -8.68 -5.17
C ARG A 208 -6.96 -7.29 -4.93
N ALA A 209 -6.10 -7.15 -3.92
CA ALA A 209 -5.50 -5.86 -3.58
C ALA A 209 -4.62 -5.33 -4.72
N GLU A 210 -3.85 -6.19 -5.39
CA GLU A 210 -3.06 -5.82 -6.56
C GLU A 210 -3.92 -5.38 -7.75
N ALA A 211 -5.03 -6.07 -8.02
CA ALA A 211 -5.93 -5.70 -9.09
C ALA A 211 -6.50 -4.28 -8.89
N TRP A 212 -6.97 -4.00 -7.67
CA TRP A 212 -7.50 -2.68 -7.32
C TRP A 212 -6.43 -1.58 -7.28
N TYR A 213 -5.23 -1.89 -6.78
CA TYR A 213 -4.11 -0.97 -6.81
C TYR A 213 -3.67 -0.66 -8.24
N TRP A 214 -3.57 -1.67 -9.11
CA TRP A 214 -3.30 -1.47 -10.53
C TRP A 214 -4.36 -0.55 -11.16
N ARG A 215 -5.65 -0.79 -10.86
CA ARG A 215 -6.73 0.03 -11.42
C ARG A 215 -6.66 1.48 -10.95
N SER A 216 -6.34 1.73 -9.68
CA SER A 216 -6.18 3.11 -9.19
C SER A 216 -4.99 3.82 -9.83
N ARG A 217 -3.88 3.12 -10.09
CA ARG A 217 -2.75 3.66 -10.88
C ARG A 217 -3.13 3.94 -12.34
N ALA A 218 -3.92 3.07 -12.95
CA ALA A 218 -4.43 3.29 -14.30
C ALA A 218 -5.29 4.58 -14.40
N GLN A 219 -5.98 4.96 -13.32
CA GLN A 219 -6.75 6.21 -13.28
C GLN A 219 -5.85 7.45 -13.47
N VAL A 220 -4.65 7.48 -12.86
CA VAL A 220 -3.71 8.61 -13.02
C VAL A 220 -3.31 8.79 -14.49
N VAL A 221 -3.10 7.68 -15.20
CA VAL A 221 -2.76 7.71 -16.64
C VAL A 221 -3.98 8.13 -17.48
N LEU A 222 -5.18 7.72 -17.07
CA LEU A 222 -6.42 8.13 -17.71
C LEU A 222 -6.67 9.63 -17.53
N ASP A 223 -6.53 10.16 -16.33
CA ASP A 223 -6.68 11.59 -16.03
C ASP A 223 -5.66 12.42 -16.83
N LEU A 224 -4.41 11.94 -16.93
CA LEU A 224 -3.40 12.55 -17.79
C LEU A 224 -3.86 12.57 -19.26
N LYS A 225 -4.37 11.44 -19.77
CA LYS A 225 -4.90 11.33 -21.14
C LYS A 225 -6.03 12.33 -21.40
N GLU A 226 -6.98 12.44 -20.48
CA GLU A 226 -8.12 13.36 -20.59
C GLU A 226 -7.68 14.83 -20.51
N ASN A 227 -6.80 15.20 -19.57
CA ASN A 227 -6.29 16.56 -19.44
C ASN A 227 -5.54 17.05 -20.69
N LEU A 228 -5.01 16.12 -21.47
CA LEU A 228 -4.32 16.40 -22.72
C LEU A 228 -5.26 16.45 -23.93
N LYS A 229 -6.55 16.12 -23.81
CA LYS A 229 -7.54 16.22 -24.90
C LYS A 229 -7.96 17.68 -25.15
N GLY A 230 -7.10 18.44 -25.82
CA GLY A 230 -7.47 19.70 -26.46
C GLY A 230 -6.37 20.25 -27.35
N ASP A 231 -6.63 21.38 -27.99
CA ASP A 231 -5.76 21.97 -29.01
C ASP A 231 -5.04 23.24 -28.57
N SER A 232 -5.05 23.54 -27.27
CA SER A 232 -4.33 24.69 -26.73
C SER A 232 -2.83 24.57 -26.98
N PRO A 233 -2.09 25.68 -27.16
CA PRO A 233 -0.63 25.65 -27.28
C PRO A 233 0.04 24.91 -26.12
N GLU A 234 -0.47 25.07 -24.90
CA GLU A 234 0.01 24.42 -23.68
C GLU A 234 -0.18 22.90 -23.74
N GLN A 235 -1.35 22.43 -24.18
CA GLN A 235 -1.64 21.00 -24.33
C GLN A 235 -0.78 20.36 -25.42
N LYS A 236 -0.59 21.04 -26.55
CA LYS A 236 0.30 20.56 -27.64
C LYS A 236 1.74 20.44 -27.17
N GLU A 237 2.23 21.41 -26.40
CA GLU A 237 3.57 21.37 -25.83
C GLU A 237 3.70 20.28 -24.75
N ALA A 238 2.69 20.12 -23.88
CA ALA A 238 2.65 19.04 -22.89
C ALA A 238 2.72 17.65 -23.56
N ARG A 239 1.94 17.40 -24.63
CA ARG A 239 1.97 16.15 -25.39
C ARG A 239 3.35 15.84 -25.99
N ARG A 240 4.12 16.86 -26.38
CA ARG A 240 5.48 16.70 -26.93
C ARG A 240 6.48 16.24 -25.87
N LYS A 241 6.28 16.63 -24.61
CA LYS A 241 7.15 16.26 -23.48
C LYS A 241 6.90 14.84 -22.96
N ILE A 242 5.81 14.20 -23.38
CA ILE A 242 5.48 12.83 -22.96
C ILE A 242 6.41 11.81 -23.65
N PRO A 243 7.09 10.95 -22.87
CA PRO A 243 7.90 9.86 -23.42
C PRO A 243 7.08 8.94 -24.33
N SER A 244 7.69 8.43 -25.41
CA SER A 244 7.02 7.56 -26.39
C SER A 244 6.40 6.30 -25.76
N GLY A 245 7.07 5.70 -24.78
CA GLY A 245 6.55 4.55 -24.03
C GLY A 245 5.24 4.87 -23.31
N LEU A 246 5.18 6.00 -22.60
CA LEU A 246 3.97 6.43 -21.90
C LEU A 246 2.84 6.77 -22.89
N ARG A 247 3.16 7.37 -24.04
CA ARG A 247 2.16 7.62 -25.10
C ARG A 247 1.51 6.33 -25.59
N SER A 248 2.31 5.28 -25.84
CA SER A 248 1.80 3.96 -26.22
C SER A 248 0.90 3.35 -25.14
N VAL A 249 1.27 3.48 -23.86
CA VAL A 249 0.43 3.04 -22.74
C VAL A 249 -0.91 3.78 -22.74
N MET A 250 -0.91 5.11 -22.87
CA MET A 250 -2.13 5.93 -22.87
C MET A 250 -3.07 5.60 -24.04
N GLU A 251 -2.52 5.32 -25.22
CA GLU A 251 -3.29 4.93 -26.41
C GLU A 251 -4.00 3.58 -26.21
N ASN A 252 -3.36 2.65 -25.50
CA ASN A 252 -3.88 1.30 -25.27
C ASN A 252 -4.61 1.13 -23.92
N LEU A 253 -4.64 2.16 -23.09
CA LEU A 253 -5.11 2.07 -21.70
C LEU A 253 -6.55 1.57 -21.58
N ASP A 254 -7.47 2.05 -22.42
CA ASP A 254 -8.88 1.63 -22.37
C ASP A 254 -9.04 0.12 -22.64
N LYS A 255 -8.28 -0.41 -23.60
CA LYS A 255 -8.26 -1.85 -23.89
C LYS A 255 -7.65 -2.64 -22.72
N ALA A 256 -6.60 -2.10 -22.10
CA ALA A 256 -5.98 -2.72 -20.93
C ALA A 256 -6.95 -2.74 -19.73
N ILE A 257 -7.69 -1.66 -19.47
CA ILE A 257 -8.72 -1.62 -18.42
C ILE A 257 -9.83 -2.62 -18.71
N SER A 258 -10.34 -2.69 -19.94
CA SER A 258 -11.37 -3.66 -20.32
C SER A 258 -10.90 -5.11 -20.12
N ALA A 259 -9.71 -5.45 -20.63
CA ALA A 259 -9.13 -6.79 -20.46
C ALA A 259 -8.86 -7.13 -18.98
N ALA A 260 -8.33 -6.17 -18.21
CA ALA A 260 -8.10 -6.33 -16.77
C ALA A 260 -9.41 -6.53 -16.02
N SER A 261 -10.48 -5.81 -16.36
CA SER A 261 -11.80 -5.93 -15.71
C SER A 261 -12.42 -7.29 -15.97
N GLN A 262 -12.38 -7.76 -17.23
CA GLN A 262 -12.83 -9.10 -17.59
C GLN A 262 -12.10 -10.18 -16.81
N ARG A 263 -10.77 -10.08 -16.72
CA ARG A 263 -9.97 -11.03 -15.96
C ARG A 263 -10.22 -10.95 -14.46
N ALA A 264 -10.24 -9.75 -13.90
CA ALA A 264 -10.51 -9.54 -12.48
C ALA A 264 -11.86 -10.14 -12.07
N ALA A 265 -12.89 -10.01 -12.90
CA ALA A 265 -14.20 -10.58 -12.63
C ALA A 265 -14.17 -12.12 -12.75
N SER A 266 -13.53 -12.68 -13.79
CA SER A 266 -13.44 -14.14 -13.95
C SER A 266 -12.68 -14.82 -12.81
N GLU A 267 -11.72 -14.12 -12.21
CA GLU A 267 -10.89 -14.62 -11.10
C GLU A 267 -11.47 -14.24 -9.71
N GLY A 268 -12.60 -13.53 -9.66
CA GLY A 268 -13.25 -13.12 -8.39
C GLY A 268 -12.52 -12.02 -7.60
N TYR A 269 -11.69 -11.22 -8.28
CA TYR A 269 -11.00 -10.06 -7.70
C TYR A 269 -11.92 -8.84 -7.60
N ILE A 270 -12.93 -8.75 -8.45
CA ILE A 270 -13.99 -7.74 -8.40
C ILE A 270 -15.36 -8.41 -8.44
N ASP A 271 -16.35 -7.73 -7.86
CA ASP A 271 -17.72 -8.26 -7.76
C ASP A 271 -18.51 -8.05 -9.07
N GLU A 272 -18.24 -6.95 -9.79
CA GLU A 272 -18.97 -6.59 -11.00
C GLU A 272 -18.11 -5.79 -11.99
N ILE A 273 -18.48 -5.88 -13.27
CA ILE A 273 -17.95 -5.03 -14.35
C ILE A 273 -19.05 -4.05 -14.75
N ILE A 274 -18.74 -2.76 -14.76
CA ILE A 274 -19.64 -1.69 -15.22
C ILE A 274 -18.91 -0.92 -16.33
N GLU A 275 -19.53 -0.85 -17.51
CA GLU A 275 -18.98 -0.15 -18.69
C GLU A 275 -17.53 -0.54 -19.03
N ASP A 276 -17.25 -1.85 -19.07
CA ASP A 276 -15.90 -2.41 -19.31
C ASP A 276 -14.84 -1.98 -18.28
N ASP A 277 -15.25 -1.59 -17.07
CA ASP A 277 -14.39 -1.15 -15.98
C ASP A 277 -14.75 -1.86 -14.66
N PHE A 278 -13.91 -1.68 -13.64
CA PHE A 278 -14.15 -2.11 -12.26
C PHE A 278 -15.40 -1.40 -11.74
N GLY A 279 -16.42 -2.14 -11.31
CA GLY A 279 -17.61 -1.55 -10.72
C GLY A 279 -17.45 -1.22 -9.23
N VAL A 280 -18.04 -0.10 -8.83
CA VAL A 280 -18.15 0.38 -7.45
C VAL A 280 -19.57 0.87 -7.25
N ASP A 281 -20.36 0.13 -6.47
CA ASP A 281 -21.76 0.45 -6.18
C ASP A 281 -22.60 0.73 -7.44
N GLY A 282 -22.45 -0.11 -8.48
CA GLY A 282 -23.14 0.05 -9.75
C GLY A 282 -22.60 1.15 -10.67
N VAL A 283 -21.45 1.76 -10.34
CA VAL A 283 -20.80 2.81 -11.14
C VAL A 283 -19.41 2.35 -11.59
N ALA A 284 -19.06 2.60 -12.85
CA ALA A 284 -17.71 2.32 -13.36
C ALA A 284 -16.66 3.16 -12.62
N TYR A 285 -15.51 2.59 -12.27
CA TYR A 285 -14.44 3.28 -11.53
C TYR A 285 -14.07 4.63 -12.16
N ARG A 286 -13.95 4.68 -13.49
CA ARG A 286 -13.64 5.92 -14.24
C ARG A 286 -14.68 7.03 -14.12
N ALA A 287 -15.91 6.69 -13.75
CA ALA A 287 -17.05 7.60 -13.65
C ALA A 287 -17.34 8.01 -12.18
N LEU A 288 -16.54 7.54 -11.22
CA LEU A 288 -16.62 7.97 -9.84
C LEU A 288 -16.19 9.44 -9.71
N ASP A 289 -16.73 10.13 -8.70
CA ASP A 289 -16.22 11.44 -8.31
C ASP A 289 -14.81 11.36 -7.71
N ASP A 290 -14.08 12.49 -7.74
CA ASP A 290 -12.70 12.57 -7.25
C ASP A 290 -12.53 12.06 -5.81
N HIS A 291 -13.53 12.28 -4.95
CA HIS A 291 -13.46 11.84 -3.56
C HIS A 291 -13.53 10.31 -3.47
N LYS A 292 -14.45 9.69 -4.21
CA LYS A 292 -14.57 8.22 -4.29
C LYS A 292 -13.36 7.58 -4.97
N ILE A 293 -12.81 8.20 -6.01
CA ILE A 293 -11.57 7.73 -6.66
C ILE A 293 -10.41 7.74 -5.66
N ARG A 294 -10.20 8.84 -4.94
CA ARG A 294 -9.15 8.94 -3.92
C ARG A 294 -9.35 7.92 -2.81
N ASN A 295 -10.58 7.80 -2.31
CA ASN A 295 -10.92 6.82 -1.28
C ASN A 295 -10.59 5.39 -1.73
N ALA A 296 -11.10 4.95 -2.90
CA ALA A 296 -10.82 3.60 -3.41
C ALA A 296 -9.32 3.35 -3.64
N ALA A 297 -8.58 4.37 -4.09
CA ALA A 297 -7.14 4.29 -4.27
C ALA A 297 -6.39 4.13 -2.94
N GLU A 298 -6.73 4.91 -1.92
CA GLU A 298 -6.16 4.84 -0.57
C GLU A 298 -6.46 3.50 0.10
N LEU A 299 -7.70 3.01 -0.02
CA LEU A 299 -8.09 1.69 0.48
C LEU A 299 -7.26 0.58 -0.16
N ALA A 300 -7.15 0.57 -1.51
CA ALA A 300 -6.35 -0.42 -2.23
C ALA A 300 -4.86 -0.37 -1.81
N GLN A 301 -4.30 0.84 -1.72
CA GLN A 301 -2.91 1.06 -1.37
C GLN A 301 -2.61 0.56 0.05
N MET A 302 -3.42 0.93 1.05
CA MET A 302 -3.16 0.56 2.44
C MET A 302 -3.34 -0.93 2.71
N ARG A 303 -4.28 -1.58 2.00
CA ARG A 303 -4.44 -3.04 2.04
C ARG A 303 -3.26 -3.75 1.39
N LEU A 304 -2.84 -3.32 0.19
CA LEU A 304 -1.69 -3.91 -0.50
C LEU A 304 -0.39 -3.70 0.30
N GLY A 305 -0.20 -2.54 0.92
CA GLY A 305 0.96 -2.27 1.78
C GLY A 305 1.05 -3.25 2.95
N ALA A 306 -0.06 -3.47 3.66
CA ALA A 306 -0.12 -4.44 4.76
C ALA A 306 0.08 -5.88 4.28
N LEU A 307 -0.56 -6.29 3.18
CA LEU A 307 -0.36 -7.61 2.56
C LEU A 307 1.09 -7.81 2.10
N GLY A 308 1.71 -6.77 1.55
CA GLY A 308 3.12 -6.81 1.13
C GLY A 308 4.07 -6.94 2.31
N TRP A 309 3.76 -6.30 3.44
CA TRP A 309 4.50 -6.49 4.69
C TRP A 309 4.36 -7.94 5.21
N LEU A 310 3.15 -8.50 5.19
CA LEU A 310 2.89 -9.90 5.55
C LEU A 310 3.68 -10.88 4.66
N CYS A 311 3.78 -10.58 3.36
CA CYS A 311 4.50 -11.38 2.37
C CYS A 311 6.02 -11.08 2.31
N GLY A 312 6.50 -10.10 3.09
CA GLY A 312 7.90 -9.70 3.11
C GLY A 312 8.40 -8.98 1.84
N SER A 313 7.51 -8.50 0.97
CA SER A 313 7.87 -7.73 -0.23
C SER A 313 8.00 -6.24 0.03
N ASN A 314 7.24 -5.70 0.99
CA ASN A 314 7.20 -4.28 1.32
C ASN A 314 7.60 -4.04 2.78
N ALA A 315 8.27 -2.91 3.03
CA ALA A 315 8.43 -2.41 4.39
C ALA A 315 7.08 -1.89 4.93
N TRP A 316 6.94 -1.82 6.25
CA TRP A 316 5.71 -1.30 6.87
C TRP A 316 5.48 0.17 6.52
N GLU A 317 6.55 0.96 6.56
CA GLU A 317 6.58 2.30 6.00
C GLU A 317 7.26 2.20 4.64
N TRP A 318 6.62 2.74 3.59
CA TRP A 318 7.18 2.77 2.25
C TRP A 318 7.31 4.20 1.77
N GLU A 319 8.39 4.47 1.05
CA GLU A 319 8.59 5.73 0.35
C GLU A 319 8.28 5.51 -1.15
N GLY A 320 7.40 6.33 -1.70
CA GLY A 320 7.04 6.26 -3.12
C GLY A 320 5.98 5.20 -3.44
N GLU A 321 6.21 4.44 -4.52
CA GLU A 321 5.24 3.47 -5.05
C GLU A 321 5.36 2.11 -4.35
N LEU A 322 4.20 1.48 -4.10
CA LEU A 322 4.16 0.12 -3.57
C LEU A 322 4.59 -0.87 -4.65
N GLN A 323 5.41 -1.84 -4.26
CA GLN A 323 5.74 -2.94 -5.15
C GLN A 323 4.59 -3.96 -5.14
N PHE A 324 4.28 -4.47 -6.34
CA PHE A 324 3.47 -5.67 -6.46
C PHE A 324 4.21 -6.85 -5.81
N ILE A 325 3.47 -7.67 -5.08
CA ILE A 325 3.94 -8.92 -4.47
C ILE A 325 4.17 -9.94 -5.58
N HIS A 326 3.25 -10.03 -6.54
CA HIS A 326 3.44 -10.82 -7.75
C HIS A 326 4.29 -10.04 -8.76
N PRO A 327 5.40 -10.59 -9.30
CA PRO A 327 6.32 -9.84 -10.16
C PRO A 327 5.67 -9.26 -11.43
N MET A 328 4.61 -9.89 -11.94
CA MET A 328 3.85 -9.41 -13.09
C MET A 328 2.53 -8.73 -12.71
N GLY A 329 2.20 -8.67 -11.42
CA GLY A 329 0.86 -8.37 -10.93
C GLY A 329 -0.13 -9.51 -11.20
N SER A 330 -1.08 -9.72 -10.30
CA SER A 330 -2.04 -10.83 -10.41
C SER A 330 -2.93 -10.78 -11.66
N LEU A 331 -3.22 -9.59 -12.19
CA LEU A 331 -4.01 -9.44 -13.42
C LEU A 331 -3.30 -10.00 -14.67
N TRP A 332 -1.98 -10.05 -14.66
CA TRP A 332 -1.16 -10.41 -15.83
C TRP A 332 -0.39 -11.71 -15.64
N ALA A 333 -0.49 -12.32 -14.45
CA ALA A 333 0.03 -13.64 -14.17
C ALA A 333 -0.63 -14.68 -15.09
N PRO A 334 0.11 -15.62 -15.71
CA PRO A 334 -0.48 -16.79 -16.35
C PRO A 334 -1.37 -17.52 -15.35
N SER A 335 -2.53 -18.01 -15.78
CA SER A 335 -3.31 -18.94 -14.97
C SER A 335 -2.44 -20.15 -14.63
N GLU A 336 -2.35 -20.53 -13.35
CA GLU A 336 -1.75 -21.81 -12.98
C GLU A 336 -2.61 -22.91 -13.60
N ILE A 337 -2.07 -23.63 -14.60
CA ILE A 337 -2.75 -24.71 -15.34
C ILE A 337 -2.77 -25.98 -14.50
#